data_AF-A0A923TEU1-F1
#
_entry.id   AF-A0A923TEU1-F1
#
_cell.length_a   1.000
_cell.length_b   1.000
_cell.length_c   1.000
_cell.angle_alpha   90.00
_cell.angle_beta   90.00
_cell.angle_gamma   90.00
#
_symmetry.space_group_name_H-M   'P 1'
#
loop_
_entity.id
_entity.type
_entity.pdbx_description
1 polymer ?
#
loop_
_entity_poly.entity_id
_entity_poly.type
_entity_poly.pdbx_seq_one_letter_code
_entity_poly.pdbx_strand_id
1 'polypeptide(L)'
;MPEVLFPLNDLKAPLPKMIGRPKGFSDLKVALDTPEAADLKKFMSGLKPDQIKATIGDLNIVGNWSHGSHVIGIAVAGNPFARAMISRIIFDYRMVPEIPTAEQARKDGAAARATVAAFKAAGVCVVNMSWGGSLRVVEEALEANGASNADERKERAREIFDISHADLFNALQSAPEILFVAAAGNSDNNVKFDEFIPSSFQLPNMVTVGAVDKAGEETSFSSFGPVVNVHANGYEVPRRIPGGTELNFSGTSMAAPKSPTLPQNCSPSTRSSRPKKPRPSSSPAASKPAA
;
A
#
# COMPACT_ATOMS: atom_id res chain seq x y z
N MET A 1 -6.96 7.75 -17.49
CA MET A 1 -7.44 7.07 -16.27
C MET A 1 -7.62 5.55 -16.43
N PRO A 2 -8.10 4.98 -17.56
CA PRO A 2 -8.20 3.52 -17.72
C PRO A 2 -6.86 2.79 -17.57
N GLU A 3 -5.77 3.42 -18.02
CA GLU A 3 -4.43 2.80 -18.06
C GLU A 3 -3.79 2.56 -16.69
N VAL A 4 -4.24 3.24 -15.63
CA VAL A 4 -3.69 3.11 -14.26
C VAL A 4 -4.44 2.11 -13.39
N LEU A 5 -5.65 1.69 -13.77
CA LEU A 5 -6.39 0.67 -13.04
C LEU A 5 -5.89 -0.73 -13.40
N PHE A 6 -6.10 -1.71 -12.53
CA PHE A 6 -5.87 -3.10 -12.89
C PHE A 6 -6.84 -3.50 -14.02
N PRO A 7 -6.38 -4.15 -15.10
CA PRO A 7 -7.23 -4.50 -16.23
C PRO A 7 -8.27 -5.56 -15.84
N LEU A 8 -9.50 -5.41 -16.32
CA LEU A 8 -10.60 -6.36 -16.07
C LEU A 8 -10.74 -7.42 -17.19
N ASN A 9 -9.76 -7.50 -18.11
CA ASN A 9 -9.84 -8.35 -19.30
C ASN A 9 -9.97 -9.85 -18.98
N ASP A 10 -9.41 -10.27 -17.84
CA ASP A 10 -9.43 -11.66 -17.40
C ASP A 10 -10.64 -12.02 -16.52
N LEU A 11 -11.47 -11.02 -16.14
CA LEU A 11 -12.64 -11.20 -15.31
C LEU A 11 -13.68 -12.08 -16.03
N LYS A 12 -14.06 -13.20 -15.44
CA LYS A 12 -15.00 -14.17 -16.05
C LYS A 12 -16.45 -13.83 -15.73
N ALA A 13 -16.75 -13.43 -14.50
CA ALA A 13 -18.07 -12.99 -14.10
C ALA A 13 -18.32 -11.51 -14.46
N PRO A 14 -19.58 -11.11 -14.74
CA PRO A 14 -19.91 -9.70 -14.92
C PRO A 14 -19.54 -8.86 -13.69
N LEU A 15 -18.82 -7.74 -13.89
CA LEU A 15 -18.39 -6.85 -12.81
C LEU A 15 -19.52 -6.48 -11.82
N PRO A 16 -20.75 -6.14 -12.25
CA PRO A 16 -21.84 -5.83 -11.29
C PRO A 16 -22.18 -6.96 -10.33
N LYS A 17 -21.95 -8.23 -10.70
CA LYS A 17 -22.16 -9.39 -9.82
C LYS A 17 -21.02 -9.62 -8.83
N MET A 18 -19.85 -9.03 -9.11
CA MET A 18 -18.63 -9.20 -8.31
C MET A 18 -18.30 -7.96 -7.46
N ILE A 19 -18.76 -6.77 -7.84
CA ILE A 19 -18.27 -5.49 -7.32
C ILE A 19 -18.33 -5.35 -5.79
N GLY A 20 -19.34 -5.92 -5.12
CA GLY A 20 -19.46 -5.89 -3.65
C GLY A 20 -18.74 -7.03 -2.93
N ARG A 21 -18.36 -8.09 -3.65
CA ARG A 21 -17.83 -9.32 -3.06
C ARG A 21 -16.40 -9.20 -2.49
N PRO A 22 -15.50 -8.34 -3.01
CA PRO A 22 -14.18 -8.14 -2.40
C PRO A 22 -14.24 -7.70 -0.94
N LYS A 23 -15.28 -6.98 -0.50
CA LYS A 23 -15.41 -6.63 0.93
C LYS A 23 -15.55 -7.89 1.77
N GLY A 24 -16.55 -8.72 1.46
CA GLY A 24 -16.74 -10.01 2.14
C GLY A 24 -15.50 -10.89 2.05
N PHE A 25 -14.79 -10.87 0.92
CA PHE A 25 -13.58 -11.67 0.75
C PHE A 25 -12.42 -11.18 1.63
N SER A 26 -12.25 -9.87 1.75
CA SER A 26 -11.28 -9.26 2.66
C SER A 26 -11.64 -9.56 4.11
N ASP A 27 -12.90 -9.39 4.50
CA ASP A 27 -13.41 -9.63 5.86
C ASP A 27 -13.19 -11.09 6.27
N LEU A 28 -13.44 -12.05 5.36
CA LEU A 28 -13.17 -13.47 5.62
C LEU A 28 -11.69 -13.79 5.87
N LYS A 29 -10.77 -13.12 5.17
CA LYS A 29 -9.32 -13.33 5.35
C LYS A 29 -8.84 -12.88 6.73
N VAL A 30 -9.55 -11.93 7.35
CA VAL A 30 -9.24 -11.40 8.67
C VAL A 30 -10.24 -11.85 9.75
N ALA A 31 -10.99 -12.92 9.47
CA ALA A 31 -11.96 -13.54 10.37
C ALA A 31 -13.06 -12.58 10.92
N LEU A 32 -13.41 -11.54 10.18
CA LEU A 32 -14.51 -10.64 10.53
C LEU A 32 -15.86 -11.27 10.15
N ASP A 33 -16.83 -11.19 11.07
CA ASP A 33 -18.20 -11.66 10.85
C ASP A 33 -19.10 -10.50 10.42
N THR A 34 -19.08 -10.19 9.12
CA THR A 34 -19.89 -9.12 8.51
C THR A 34 -20.99 -9.71 7.63
N PRO A 35 -22.07 -8.94 7.35
CA PRO A 35 -23.10 -9.37 6.40
C PRO A 35 -22.54 -9.76 5.03
N GLU A 36 -21.49 -9.07 4.56
CA GLU A 36 -20.84 -9.35 3.28
C GLU A 36 -19.95 -10.60 3.33
N ALA A 37 -19.30 -10.88 4.46
CA ALA A 37 -18.60 -12.14 4.68
C ALA A 37 -19.56 -13.33 4.69
N ALA A 38 -20.72 -13.17 5.34
CA ALA A 38 -21.79 -14.17 5.35
C ALA A 38 -22.41 -14.40 3.96
N ASP A 39 -22.69 -13.32 3.21
CA ASP A 39 -23.17 -13.42 1.81
C ASP A 39 -22.14 -14.14 0.93
N LEU A 40 -20.86 -13.79 1.06
CA LEU A 40 -19.82 -14.44 0.28
C LEU A 40 -19.67 -15.93 0.64
N LYS A 41 -19.70 -16.30 1.93
CA LYS A 41 -19.72 -17.71 2.36
C LYS A 41 -20.87 -18.48 1.71
N LYS A 42 -22.08 -17.91 1.71
CA LYS A 42 -23.27 -18.51 1.09
C LYS A 42 -23.14 -18.62 -0.44
N PHE A 43 -22.57 -17.60 -1.08
CA PHE A 43 -22.29 -17.65 -2.51
C PHE A 43 -21.29 -18.76 -2.85
N MET A 44 -20.19 -18.83 -2.10
CA MET A 44 -19.12 -19.82 -2.29
C MET A 44 -19.60 -21.25 -2.03
N SER A 45 -20.49 -21.48 -1.04
CA SER A 45 -21.02 -22.82 -0.75
C SER A 45 -21.95 -23.37 -1.82
N GLY A 46 -22.48 -22.51 -2.69
CA GLY A 46 -23.28 -22.91 -3.85
C GLY A 46 -22.47 -23.22 -5.11
N LEU A 47 -21.14 -23.05 -5.10
CA LEU A 47 -20.29 -23.26 -6.26
C LEU A 47 -19.95 -24.73 -6.47
N LYS A 48 -19.85 -25.14 -7.74
CA LYS A 48 -19.25 -26.42 -8.09
C LYS A 48 -17.72 -26.35 -7.94
N PRO A 49 -17.02 -27.47 -7.66
CA PRO A 49 -15.57 -27.48 -7.46
C PRO A 49 -14.76 -26.83 -8.59
N ASP A 50 -15.19 -26.99 -9.85
CA ASP A 50 -14.57 -26.41 -11.04
C ASP A 50 -14.75 -24.89 -11.16
N GLN A 51 -15.73 -24.31 -10.45
CA GLN A 51 -16.01 -22.88 -10.46
C GLN A 51 -15.24 -22.10 -9.37
N ILE A 52 -14.74 -22.79 -8.33
CA ILE A 52 -14.09 -22.16 -7.18
C ILE A 52 -12.84 -21.40 -7.64
N LYS A 53 -11.98 -22.03 -8.46
CA LYS A 53 -10.74 -21.41 -8.96
C LYS A 53 -11.00 -20.13 -9.74
N ALA A 54 -11.96 -20.15 -10.66
CA ALA A 54 -12.33 -18.98 -11.45
C ALA A 54 -12.91 -17.86 -10.56
N THR A 55 -13.75 -18.23 -9.59
CA THR A 55 -14.38 -17.28 -8.67
C THR A 55 -13.35 -16.59 -7.77
N ILE A 56 -12.40 -17.33 -7.21
CA ILE A 56 -11.30 -16.73 -6.44
C ILE A 56 -10.46 -15.80 -7.32
N GLY A 57 -10.20 -16.18 -8.58
CA GLY A 57 -9.59 -15.31 -9.58
C GLY A 57 -10.32 -13.99 -9.76
N ASP A 58 -11.63 -14.04 -9.99
CA ASP A 58 -12.46 -12.85 -10.16
C ASP A 58 -12.50 -11.97 -8.90
N LEU A 59 -12.57 -12.56 -7.70
CA LEU A 59 -12.52 -11.82 -6.43
C LEU A 59 -11.21 -11.04 -6.29
N ASN A 60 -10.08 -11.67 -6.62
CA ASN A 60 -8.77 -11.02 -6.58
C ASN A 60 -8.63 -9.94 -7.68
N ILE A 61 -9.13 -10.18 -8.89
CA ILE A 61 -9.12 -9.17 -9.98
C ILE A 61 -9.89 -7.91 -9.55
N VAL A 62 -11.11 -8.06 -9.02
CA VAL A 62 -11.90 -6.91 -8.56
C VAL A 62 -11.26 -6.26 -7.32
N GLY A 63 -10.63 -7.05 -6.44
CA GLY A 63 -9.80 -6.53 -5.35
C GLY A 63 -8.68 -5.62 -5.86
N ASN A 64 -7.85 -6.10 -6.77
CA ASN A 64 -6.75 -5.33 -7.38
C ASN A 64 -7.24 -4.09 -8.13
N TRP A 65 -8.38 -4.19 -8.82
CA TRP A 65 -8.99 -3.08 -9.53
C TRP A 65 -9.54 -1.98 -8.61
N SER A 66 -10.08 -2.35 -7.45
CA SER A 66 -10.77 -1.43 -6.54
C SER A 66 -9.90 -0.84 -5.43
N HIS A 67 -8.94 -1.60 -4.91
CA HIS A 67 -8.20 -1.28 -3.68
C HIS A 67 -7.49 0.08 -3.75
N GLY A 68 -6.65 0.31 -4.77
CA GLY A 68 -5.89 1.56 -4.88
C GLY A 68 -6.77 2.81 -4.99
N SER A 69 -7.94 2.69 -5.64
CA SER A 69 -8.92 3.79 -5.75
C SER A 69 -9.62 4.07 -4.43
N HIS A 70 -9.93 3.04 -3.66
CA HIS A 70 -10.46 3.19 -2.30
C HIS A 70 -9.45 3.91 -1.41
N VAL A 71 -8.21 3.42 -1.39
CA VAL A 71 -7.09 3.97 -0.59
C VAL A 71 -6.81 5.43 -0.91
N ILE A 72 -6.67 5.80 -2.19
CA ILE A 72 -6.43 7.21 -2.55
C ILE A 72 -7.62 8.09 -2.18
N GLY A 73 -8.85 7.58 -2.29
CA GLY A 73 -10.06 8.26 -1.84
C GLY A 73 -10.07 8.54 -0.34
N ILE A 74 -9.39 7.73 0.48
CA ILE A 74 -9.16 8.02 1.90
C ILE A 74 -8.15 9.15 2.05
N ALA A 75 -6.99 9.03 1.40
CA ALA A 75 -5.86 9.94 1.55
C ALA A 75 -6.18 11.39 1.18
N VAL A 76 -7.04 11.61 0.18
CA VAL A 76 -7.41 12.95 -0.30
C VAL A 76 -8.72 13.48 0.27
N ALA A 77 -9.39 12.70 1.12
CA ALA A 77 -10.71 13.06 1.62
C ALA A 77 -10.71 14.39 2.38
N GLY A 78 -11.63 15.28 2.02
CA GLY A 78 -11.74 16.59 2.65
C GLY A 78 -10.61 17.58 2.30
N ASN A 79 -9.66 17.19 1.44
CA ASN A 79 -8.56 18.06 1.00
C ASN A 79 -8.70 18.41 -0.49
N PRO A 80 -9.32 19.56 -0.83
CA PRO A 80 -9.50 19.98 -2.23
C PRO A 80 -8.18 20.36 -2.93
N PHE A 81 -7.08 20.51 -2.18
CA PHE A 81 -5.76 20.86 -2.72
C PHE A 81 -4.83 19.66 -2.87
N ALA A 82 -5.28 18.46 -2.48
CA ALA A 82 -4.48 17.25 -2.61
C ALA A 82 -4.18 16.95 -4.09
N ARG A 83 -2.91 16.63 -4.37
CA ARG A 83 -2.45 16.18 -5.69
C ARG A 83 -1.92 14.76 -5.54
N ALA A 84 -2.46 13.86 -6.35
CA ALA A 84 -2.07 12.46 -6.34
C ALA A 84 -1.19 12.12 -7.55
N MET A 85 -0.10 11.41 -7.30
CA MET A 85 0.61 10.64 -8.31
C MET A 85 0.27 9.17 -8.10
N ILE A 86 -0.14 8.47 -9.16
CA ILE A 86 -0.48 7.05 -9.10
C ILE A 86 0.71 6.24 -9.61
N SER A 87 1.20 5.31 -8.80
CA SER A 87 2.14 4.26 -9.21
C SER A 87 1.48 2.92 -8.98
N ARG A 88 1.40 2.09 -10.03
CA ARG A 88 0.72 0.80 -9.98
C ARG A 88 1.71 -0.32 -9.72
N ILE A 89 1.46 -1.09 -8.67
CA ILE A 89 2.04 -2.41 -8.44
C ILE A 89 1.00 -3.44 -8.88
N ILE A 90 1.44 -4.51 -9.53
CA ILE A 90 0.57 -5.58 -10.04
C ILE A 90 0.78 -6.80 -9.17
N PHE A 91 -0.30 -7.28 -8.54
CA PHE A 91 -0.30 -8.52 -7.78
C PHE A 91 -0.96 -9.62 -8.61
N ASP A 92 -0.45 -10.84 -8.48
CA ASP A 92 -1.10 -12.00 -9.08
C ASP A 92 -2.50 -12.20 -8.48
N TYR A 93 -3.44 -12.61 -9.31
CA TYR A 93 -4.85 -12.77 -8.94
C TYR A 93 -5.29 -14.23 -8.87
N ARG A 94 -4.44 -15.17 -9.30
CA ARG A 94 -4.78 -16.58 -9.34
C ARG A 94 -4.87 -17.18 -7.95
N MET A 95 -5.63 -18.27 -7.85
CA MET A 95 -5.73 -19.08 -6.63
C MET A 95 -4.39 -19.74 -6.27
N VAL A 96 -3.69 -20.30 -7.26
CA VAL A 96 -2.31 -20.75 -7.13
C VAL A 96 -1.47 -19.59 -7.65
N PRO A 97 -0.65 -18.94 -6.79
CA PRO A 97 0.13 -17.78 -7.19
C PRO A 97 1.19 -18.16 -8.23
N GLU A 98 1.73 -17.18 -8.96
CA GLU A 98 2.94 -17.41 -9.75
C GLU A 98 4.08 -17.96 -8.89
N ILE A 99 4.90 -18.81 -9.49
CA ILE A 99 6.11 -19.32 -8.86
C ILE A 99 7.03 -18.13 -8.59
N PRO A 100 7.35 -17.82 -7.33
CA PRO A 100 8.30 -16.76 -7.03
C PRO A 100 9.71 -17.16 -7.51
N THR A 101 10.44 -16.18 -8.05
CA THR A 101 11.79 -16.38 -8.58
C THR A 101 12.71 -15.24 -8.17
N ALA A 102 13.99 -15.53 -8.04
CA ALA A 102 15.02 -14.51 -7.79
C ALA A 102 15.13 -13.52 -8.95
N GLU A 103 14.85 -13.96 -10.19
CA GLU A 103 14.81 -13.07 -11.35
C GLU A 103 13.70 -12.03 -11.22
N GLN A 104 12.48 -12.44 -10.86
CA GLN A 104 11.37 -11.51 -10.65
C GLN A 104 11.65 -10.57 -9.49
N ALA A 105 12.18 -11.07 -8.36
CA ALA A 105 12.57 -10.23 -7.22
C ALA A 105 13.57 -9.12 -7.61
N ARG A 106 14.56 -9.41 -8.46
CA ARG A 106 15.50 -8.39 -8.97
C ARG A 106 14.83 -7.37 -9.89
N LYS A 107 13.84 -7.80 -10.70
CA LYS A 107 13.05 -6.88 -11.54
C LYS A 107 12.19 -5.96 -10.68
N ASP A 108 11.58 -6.49 -9.63
CA ASP A 108 10.77 -5.71 -8.68
C ASP A 108 11.63 -4.70 -7.92
N GLY A 109 12.84 -5.10 -7.51
CA GLY A 109 13.83 -4.19 -6.93
C GLY A 109 14.27 -3.05 -7.87
N ALA A 110 14.51 -3.36 -9.15
CA ALA A 110 14.79 -2.35 -10.16
C ALA A 110 13.59 -1.40 -10.37
N ALA A 111 12.37 -1.93 -10.39
CA ALA A 111 11.15 -1.14 -10.49
C ALA A 111 10.94 -0.24 -9.27
N ALA A 112 11.24 -0.72 -8.06
CA ALA A 112 11.19 0.07 -6.83
C ALA A 112 12.16 1.27 -6.90
N ARG A 113 13.41 1.05 -7.31
CA ARG A 113 14.41 2.13 -7.50
C ARG A 113 13.96 3.16 -8.54
N ALA A 114 13.47 2.69 -9.69
CA ALA A 114 12.97 3.58 -10.74
C ALA A 114 11.74 4.39 -10.29
N THR A 115 10.84 3.75 -9.54
CA THR A 115 9.64 4.39 -8.99
C THR A 115 10.00 5.46 -7.96
N VAL A 116 10.92 5.17 -7.04
CA VAL A 116 11.41 6.18 -6.09
C VAL A 116 12.11 7.33 -6.80
N ALA A 117 12.90 7.07 -7.84
CA ALA A 117 13.51 8.14 -8.65
C ALA A 117 12.44 9.02 -9.32
N ALA A 118 11.36 8.42 -9.86
CA ALA A 118 10.24 9.16 -10.42
C ALA A 118 9.49 9.99 -9.37
N PHE A 119 9.30 9.47 -8.16
CA PHE A 119 8.73 10.20 -7.04
C PHE A 119 9.55 11.44 -6.67
N LYS A 120 10.88 11.29 -6.58
CA LYS A 120 11.80 12.42 -6.34
C LYS A 120 11.68 13.47 -7.46
N ALA A 121 11.73 13.04 -8.71
CA ALA A 121 11.62 13.94 -9.86
C ALA A 121 10.28 14.69 -9.93
N ALA A 122 9.18 14.05 -9.54
CA ALA A 122 7.86 14.66 -9.45
C ALA A 122 7.67 15.55 -8.19
N GLY A 123 8.63 15.55 -7.28
CA GLY A 123 8.53 16.22 -5.98
C GLY A 123 7.39 15.63 -5.14
N VAL A 124 7.22 14.32 -5.17
CA VAL A 124 6.32 13.60 -4.25
C VAL A 124 6.87 13.76 -2.83
N CYS A 125 5.93 13.88 -1.90
CA CYS A 125 6.19 14.34 -0.55
C CYS A 125 5.84 13.27 0.49
N VAL A 126 4.78 12.53 0.20
CA VAL A 126 4.30 11.40 0.99
C VAL A 126 3.97 10.28 0.01
N VAL A 127 4.42 9.07 0.33
CA VAL A 127 4.10 7.84 -0.42
C VAL A 127 3.38 6.90 0.51
N ASN A 128 2.14 6.57 0.19
CA ASN A 128 1.37 5.57 0.91
C ASN A 128 1.60 4.17 0.31
N MET A 129 1.90 3.20 1.16
CA MET A 129 2.19 1.80 0.83
C MET A 129 1.20 0.89 1.57
N SER A 130 -0.04 0.85 1.09
CA SER A 130 -1.09 -0.05 1.58
C SER A 130 -0.95 -1.45 0.98
N TRP A 131 0.23 -2.05 1.12
CA TRP A 131 0.58 -3.38 0.62
C TRP A 131 1.73 -3.94 1.45
N GLY A 132 1.97 -5.24 1.38
CA GLY A 132 3.15 -5.84 1.96
C GLY A 132 3.29 -7.32 1.69
N GLY A 133 4.39 -7.90 2.15
CA GLY A 133 4.71 -9.32 2.02
C GLY A 133 5.77 -9.72 3.05
N SER A 134 5.94 -11.02 3.23
CA SER A 134 6.90 -11.58 4.18
C SER A 134 7.59 -12.80 3.58
N LEU A 135 8.65 -13.26 4.24
CA LEU A 135 9.29 -14.54 3.91
C LEU A 135 8.25 -15.67 3.85
N ARG A 136 7.34 -15.71 4.84
CA ARG A 136 6.29 -16.73 4.92
C ARG A 136 5.42 -16.75 3.66
N VAL A 137 5.03 -15.59 3.12
CA VAL A 137 4.23 -15.52 1.89
C VAL A 137 5.00 -16.09 0.69
N VAL A 138 6.32 -15.87 0.61
CA VAL A 138 7.15 -16.45 -0.45
C VAL A 138 7.24 -17.97 -0.30
N GLU A 139 7.43 -18.47 0.93
CA GLU A 139 7.48 -19.91 1.21
C GLU A 139 6.15 -20.60 0.85
N GLU A 140 5.02 -20.04 1.29
CA GLU A 140 3.67 -20.54 0.98
C GLU A 140 3.40 -20.55 -0.53
N ALA A 141 3.85 -19.54 -1.27
CA ALA A 141 3.73 -19.50 -2.72
C ALA A 141 4.58 -20.58 -3.42
N LEU A 142 5.78 -20.88 -2.91
CA LEU A 142 6.58 -22.01 -3.42
C LEU A 142 5.91 -23.36 -3.12
N GLU A 143 5.37 -23.53 -1.92
CA GLU A 143 4.63 -24.75 -1.52
C GLU A 143 3.40 -24.98 -2.41
N ALA A 144 2.59 -23.94 -2.64
CA ALA A 144 1.42 -23.99 -3.51
C ALA A 144 1.77 -24.36 -4.97
N ASN A 145 3.02 -24.13 -5.37
CA ASN A 145 3.56 -24.48 -6.68
C ASN A 145 4.34 -25.81 -6.71
N GLY A 146 4.20 -26.63 -5.66
CA GLY A 146 4.72 -28.00 -5.65
C GLY A 146 6.15 -28.15 -5.11
N ALA A 147 6.71 -27.14 -4.45
CA ALA A 147 7.98 -27.28 -3.73
C ALA A 147 7.79 -28.12 -2.44
N SER A 148 7.78 -29.44 -2.57
CA SER A 148 7.47 -30.37 -1.48
C SER A 148 8.60 -30.56 -0.46
N ASN A 149 9.86 -30.35 -0.85
CA ASN A 149 10.99 -30.41 0.07
C ASN A 149 11.04 -29.13 0.93
N ALA A 150 10.88 -29.28 2.25
CA ALA A 150 10.80 -28.16 3.17
C ALA A 150 12.11 -27.37 3.31
N ASP A 151 13.27 -28.03 3.29
CA ASP A 151 14.56 -27.37 3.50
C ASP A 151 14.96 -26.57 2.25
N GLU A 152 14.83 -27.18 1.06
CA GLU A 152 15.05 -26.50 -0.22
C GLU A 152 14.07 -25.33 -0.42
N ARG A 153 12.80 -25.52 -0.01
CA ARG A 153 11.80 -24.46 -0.10
C ARG A 153 12.15 -23.28 0.79
N LYS A 154 12.58 -23.51 2.03
CA LYS A 154 13.01 -22.44 2.95
C LYS A 154 14.24 -21.70 2.43
N GLU A 155 15.24 -22.42 1.93
CA GLU A 155 16.45 -21.81 1.37
C GLU A 155 16.11 -20.93 0.17
N ARG A 156 15.30 -21.45 -0.76
CA ARG A 156 14.85 -20.69 -1.93
C ARG A 156 13.96 -19.50 -1.56
N ALA A 157 13.06 -19.66 -0.60
CA ALA A 157 12.23 -18.57 -0.10
C ALA A 157 13.11 -17.44 0.47
N ARG A 158 14.13 -17.81 1.25
CA ARG A 158 15.08 -16.88 1.85
C ARG A 158 15.87 -16.12 0.78
N GLU A 159 16.43 -16.81 -0.22
CA GLU A 159 17.14 -16.17 -1.33
C GLU A 159 16.28 -15.10 -2.02
N ILE A 160 15.04 -15.46 -2.38
CA ILE A 160 14.12 -14.57 -3.09
C ILE A 160 13.71 -13.38 -2.21
N PHE A 161 13.41 -13.65 -0.95
CA PHE A 161 12.96 -12.65 0.00
C PHE A 161 14.06 -11.64 0.32
N ASP A 162 15.31 -12.09 0.52
CA ASP A 162 16.43 -11.22 0.86
C ASP A 162 16.76 -10.25 -0.28
N ILE A 163 16.62 -10.67 -1.54
CA ILE A 163 16.73 -9.78 -2.71
C ILE A 163 15.67 -8.68 -2.63
N SER A 164 14.39 -9.07 -2.46
CA SER A 164 13.26 -8.13 -2.38
C SER A 164 13.42 -7.16 -1.22
N HIS A 165 13.82 -7.67 -0.06
CA HIS A 165 14.05 -6.91 1.16
C HIS A 165 15.16 -5.86 0.95
N ALA A 166 16.34 -6.29 0.52
CA ALA A 166 17.49 -5.41 0.33
C ALA A 166 17.22 -4.32 -0.71
N ASP A 167 16.65 -4.68 -1.86
CA ASP A 167 16.42 -3.72 -2.94
C ASP A 167 15.35 -2.69 -2.59
N LEU A 168 14.25 -3.12 -1.95
CA LEU A 168 13.21 -2.19 -1.50
C LEU A 168 13.74 -1.28 -0.39
N PHE A 169 14.44 -1.83 0.61
CA PHE A 169 15.05 -1.05 1.68
C PHE A 169 15.97 0.05 1.13
N ASN A 170 16.89 -0.32 0.23
CA ASN A 170 17.82 0.62 -0.40
C ASN A 170 17.09 1.67 -1.24
N ALA A 171 16.03 1.30 -1.96
CA ALA A 171 15.22 2.25 -2.73
C ALA A 171 14.58 3.30 -1.81
N LEU A 172 13.92 2.89 -0.73
CA LEU A 172 13.25 3.80 0.21
C LEU A 172 14.25 4.67 0.97
N GLN A 173 15.40 4.10 1.38
CA GLN A 173 16.47 4.84 2.04
C GLN A 173 17.09 5.92 1.14
N SER A 174 17.06 5.75 -0.18
CA SER A 174 17.60 6.71 -1.15
C SER A 174 16.80 8.01 -1.32
N ALA A 175 15.70 8.18 -0.58
CA ALA A 175 14.80 9.31 -0.68
C ALA A 175 14.42 9.88 0.70
N PRO A 176 15.39 10.35 1.51
CA PRO A 176 15.15 10.87 2.86
C PRO A 176 14.18 12.07 2.91
N GLU A 177 13.96 12.76 1.79
CA GLU A 177 13.03 13.87 1.64
C GLU A 177 11.56 13.44 1.48
N ILE A 178 11.30 12.16 1.21
CA ILE A 178 9.96 11.58 1.03
C ILE A 178 9.58 10.84 2.31
N LEU A 179 8.39 11.14 2.85
CA LEU A 179 7.81 10.33 3.91
C LEU A 179 7.12 9.09 3.33
N PHE A 180 7.55 7.92 3.74
CA PHE A 180 6.93 6.64 3.40
C PHE A 180 5.97 6.21 4.51
N VAL A 181 4.72 5.93 4.17
CA VAL A 181 3.69 5.49 5.12
C VAL A 181 3.31 4.06 4.78
N ALA A 182 3.63 3.10 5.63
CA ALA A 182 3.32 1.68 5.42
C ALA A 182 2.14 1.23 6.27
N ALA A 183 1.27 0.40 5.69
CA ALA A 183 0.30 -0.37 6.46
C ALA A 183 1.03 -1.46 7.26
N ALA A 184 0.71 -1.62 8.55
CA ALA A 184 1.39 -2.60 9.41
C ALA A 184 1.18 -4.06 8.97
N GLY A 185 0.07 -4.37 8.32
CA GLY A 185 -0.33 -5.74 7.97
C GLY A 185 -1.68 -6.12 8.58
N ASN A 186 -2.27 -7.20 8.08
CA ASN A 186 -3.60 -7.67 8.46
C ASN A 186 -3.56 -9.13 8.95
N SER A 187 -2.49 -9.52 9.62
CA SER A 187 -2.24 -10.93 9.98
C SER A 187 -2.13 -11.17 11.49
N ASP A 188 -2.50 -10.18 12.32
CA ASP A 188 -2.42 -10.26 13.80
C ASP A 188 -1.06 -10.82 14.27
N ASN A 189 0.01 -10.33 13.64
CA ASN A 189 1.36 -10.84 13.82
C ASN A 189 2.33 -9.72 14.17
N ASN A 190 3.48 -10.11 14.74
CA ASN A 190 4.54 -9.16 15.00
C ASN A 190 5.29 -8.83 13.70
N VAL A 191 5.12 -7.59 13.24
CA VAL A 191 5.65 -7.09 11.96
C VAL A 191 7.16 -7.29 11.80
N LYS A 192 7.91 -7.09 12.89
CA LYS A 192 9.38 -7.22 12.88
C LYS A 192 9.82 -8.68 12.88
N PHE A 193 9.14 -9.51 13.68
CA PHE A 193 9.47 -10.93 13.80
C PHE A 193 9.21 -11.69 12.49
N ASP A 194 8.12 -11.37 11.80
CA ASP A 194 7.72 -12.01 10.54
C ASP A 194 8.35 -11.36 9.30
N GLU A 195 9.27 -10.42 9.47
CA GLU A 195 9.96 -9.71 8.38
C GLU A 195 8.97 -9.12 7.35
N PHE A 196 7.87 -8.52 7.81
CA PHE A 196 6.84 -8.03 6.90
C PHE A 196 7.26 -6.70 6.25
N ILE A 197 7.64 -6.72 4.97
CA ILE A 197 8.09 -5.54 4.23
C ILE A 197 6.92 -4.85 3.51
N PRO A 198 6.89 -3.50 3.46
CA PRO A 198 7.91 -2.59 3.97
C PRO A 198 7.81 -2.29 5.47
N SER A 199 6.70 -2.63 6.15
CA SER A 199 6.39 -2.17 7.51
C SER A 199 7.39 -2.55 8.62
N SER A 200 8.23 -3.56 8.40
CA SER A 200 9.30 -3.98 9.31
C SER A 200 10.55 -3.08 9.23
N PHE A 201 10.69 -2.31 8.16
CA PHE A 201 11.81 -1.40 8.00
C PHE A 201 11.77 -0.26 9.02
N GLN A 202 12.95 0.07 9.53
CA GLN A 202 13.15 1.23 10.40
C GLN A 202 14.00 2.25 9.64
N LEU A 203 13.31 3.18 8.97
CA LEU A 203 13.92 4.31 8.28
C LEU A 203 13.46 5.62 8.95
N PRO A 204 14.32 6.66 9.09
CA PRO A 204 13.93 7.92 9.71
C PRO A 204 12.76 8.64 9.02
N ASN A 205 12.58 8.38 7.72
CA ASN A 205 11.55 8.93 6.87
C ASN A 205 10.41 7.92 6.60
N MET A 206 10.17 6.98 7.51
CA MET A 206 9.11 5.99 7.40
C MET A 206 8.23 5.92 8.64
N VAL A 207 6.93 5.74 8.43
CA VAL A 207 5.91 5.56 9.48
C VAL A 207 5.09 4.33 9.16
N THR A 208 5.04 3.38 10.10
CA THR A 208 4.18 2.20 10.03
C THR A 208 2.90 2.44 10.84
N VAL A 209 1.75 2.14 10.22
CA VAL A 209 0.42 2.48 10.74
C VAL A 209 -0.39 1.22 11.02
N GLY A 210 -0.77 1.02 12.29
CA GLY A 210 -1.72 0.00 12.72
C GLY A 210 -3.17 0.45 12.58
N ALA A 211 -4.11 -0.49 12.70
CA ALA A 211 -5.54 -0.26 12.55
C ALA A 211 -6.28 -0.32 13.89
N VAL A 212 -6.98 0.76 14.20
CA VAL A 212 -8.00 0.80 15.26
C VAL A 212 -9.39 0.89 14.65
N ASP A 213 -10.43 0.71 15.47
CA ASP A 213 -11.80 0.93 15.08
C ASP A 213 -12.25 2.40 15.28
N LYS A 214 -13.56 2.65 15.32
CA LYS A 214 -14.10 4.00 15.59
C LYS A 214 -14.04 4.40 17.07
N ALA A 215 -13.99 3.44 17.99
CA ALA A 215 -13.81 3.68 19.41
C ALA A 215 -12.33 3.91 19.79
N GLY A 216 -11.42 3.63 18.86
CA GLY A 216 -9.97 3.72 19.09
C GLY A 216 -9.38 2.44 19.65
N GLU A 217 -10.14 1.34 19.66
CA GLU A 217 -9.68 0.03 20.08
C GLU A 217 -8.91 -0.64 18.94
N GLU A 218 -7.79 -1.30 19.25
CA GLU A 218 -7.01 -2.03 18.25
C GLU A 218 -7.86 -3.13 17.62
N THR A 219 -7.86 -3.18 16.30
CA THR A 219 -8.60 -4.22 15.57
C THR A 219 -7.87 -5.56 15.69
N SER A 220 -8.62 -6.65 15.82
CA SER A 220 -8.08 -8.01 16.00
C SER A 220 -7.23 -8.51 14.82
N PHE A 221 -7.21 -7.79 13.70
CA PHE A 221 -6.39 -8.14 12.54
C PHE A 221 -5.13 -7.30 12.40
N SER A 222 -5.02 -6.19 13.14
CA SER A 222 -3.89 -5.27 12.99
C SER A 222 -2.60 -5.97 13.41
N SER A 223 -1.65 -6.07 12.48
CA SER A 223 -0.29 -6.48 12.84
C SER A 223 0.33 -5.45 13.80
N PHE A 224 1.12 -5.94 14.76
CA PHE A 224 1.62 -5.17 15.90
C PHE A 224 3.14 -5.27 16.04
N GLY A 225 3.69 -4.59 17.05
CA GLY A 225 5.10 -4.68 17.41
C GLY A 225 5.78 -3.32 17.54
N PRO A 226 7.05 -3.30 17.97
CA PRO A 226 7.75 -2.06 18.31
C PRO A 226 8.01 -1.14 17.11
N VAL A 227 7.78 -1.63 15.89
CA VAL A 227 7.95 -0.87 14.64
C VAL A 227 6.68 -0.12 14.23
N VAL A 228 5.52 -0.40 14.84
CA VAL A 228 4.28 0.36 14.60
C VAL A 228 4.38 1.70 15.32
N ASN A 229 4.28 2.80 14.57
CA ASN A 229 4.50 4.13 15.10
C ASN A 229 3.20 4.80 15.56
N VAL A 230 2.11 4.61 14.82
CA VAL A 230 0.82 5.25 15.05
C VAL A 230 -0.33 4.33 14.67
N HIS A 231 -1.52 4.65 15.17
CA HIS A 231 -2.76 3.96 14.84
C HIS A 231 -3.76 4.91 14.19
N ALA A 232 -4.53 4.42 13.23
CA ALA A 232 -5.64 5.15 12.65
C ALA A 232 -6.81 4.20 12.35
N ASN A 233 -8.00 4.76 12.17
CA ASN A 233 -9.18 3.93 11.95
C ASN A 233 -9.04 3.13 10.63
N GLY A 234 -8.97 1.80 10.73
CA GLY A 234 -8.93 0.87 9.61
C GLY A 234 -10.15 -0.04 9.51
N TYR A 235 -11.16 0.11 10.36
CA TYR A 235 -12.35 -0.76 10.40
C TYR A 235 -13.56 -0.11 9.72
N GLU A 236 -14.18 -0.83 8.78
CA GLU A 236 -15.37 -0.41 8.03
C GLU A 236 -15.30 1.03 7.51
N VAL A 237 -14.26 1.30 6.72
CA VAL A 237 -13.98 2.65 6.22
C VAL A 237 -14.71 2.88 4.89
N PRO A 238 -15.72 3.78 4.84
CA PRO A 238 -16.49 4.02 3.62
C PRO A 238 -15.69 4.86 2.63
N ARG A 239 -15.43 4.32 1.44
CA ARG A 239 -14.96 5.08 0.28
C ARG A 239 -15.43 4.52 -1.04
N ARG A 240 -15.41 5.38 -2.05
CA ARG A 240 -15.76 5.04 -3.42
C ARG A 240 -14.63 4.29 -4.10
N ILE A 241 -15.01 3.25 -4.83
CA ILE A 241 -14.15 2.51 -5.76
C ILE A 241 -14.40 3.01 -7.20
N PRO A 242 -13.67 2.54 -8.23
CA PRO A 242 -13.93 3.00 -9.58
C PRO A 242 -15.37 2.68 -9.99
N GLY A 243 -15.98 3.56 -10.79
CA GLY A 243 -17.42 3.49 -11.09
C GLY A 243 -18.33 4.13 -10.04
N GLY A 244 -17.80 4.58 -8.90
CA GLY A 244 -18.52 5.41 -7.93
C GLY A 244 -19.27 4.65 -6.82
N THR A 245 -19.30 3.32 -6.88
CA THR A 245 -19.84 2.47 -5.80
C THR A 245 -19.06 2.70 -4.51
N GLU A 246 -19.77 2.82 -3.38
CA GLU A 246 -19.15 2.92 -2.05
C GLU A 246 -19.01 1.53 -1.43
N LEU A 247 -17.83 1.25 -0.87
CA LEU A 247 -17.56 0.03 -0.10
C LEU A 247 -16.87 0.38 1.23
N ASN A 248 -17.17 -0.42 2.24
CA ASN A 248 -16.64 -0.26 3.60
C ASN A 248 -15.51 -1.27 3.84
N PHE A 249 -14.33 -1.04 3.27
CA PHE A 249 -13.21 -1.96 3.48
C PHE A 249 -12.63 -1.85 4.89
N SER A 250 -12.15 -2.98 5.39
CA SER A 250 -11.44 -3.11 6.67
C SER A 250 -9.99 -3.58 6.42
N GLY A 251 -9.04 -2.96 7.14
CA GLY A 251 -7.61 -3.30 7.08
C GLY A 251 -6.69 -2.13 7.44
N THR A 252 -5.44 -2.41 7.81
CA THR A 252 -4.37 -1.41 7.95
C THR A 252 -4.11 -0.64 6.65
N SER A 253 -4.48 -1.21 5.50
CA SER A 253 -4.54 -0.53 4.21
C SER A 253 -5.42 0.74 4.22
N MET A 254 -6.48 0.76 5.03
CA MET A 254 -7.40 1.89 5.17
C MET A 254 -6.96 2.84 6.30
N ALA A 255 -6.15 2.37 7.24
CA ALA A 255 -5.56 3.16 8.31
C ALA A 255 -4.37 4.00 7.82
N ALA A 256 -3.44 3.39 7.07
CA ALA A 256 -2.23 4.05 6.54
C ALA A 256 -2.49 5.42 5.87
N PRO A 257 -3.44 5.55 4.92
CA PRO A 257 -3.70 6.84 4.25
C PRO A 257 -4.34 7.90 5.17
N LYS A 258 -4.78 7.56 6.38
CA LYS A 258 -5.31 8.51 7.38
C LYS A 258 -4.24 9.08 8.30
N SER A 259 -2.99 8.62 8.19
CA SER A 259 -1.91 9.11 9.04
C SER A 259 -1.81 10.64 8.96
N PRO A 260 -1.87 11.35 10.10
CA PRO A 260 -1.93 12.81 10.12
C PRO A 260 -0.59 13.49 9.75
N THR A 261 0.46 12.72 9.48
CA THR A 261 1.81 13.25 9.31
C THR A 261 2.05 13.76 7.89
N LEU A 262 1.95 15.07 7.70
CA LEU A 262 2.53 15.76 6.56
C LEU A 262 3.92 16.28 6.94
N PRO A 263 5.00 15.95 6.21
CA PRO A 263 6.33 16.52 6.46
C PRO A 263 6.31 18.05 6.33
N GLN A 264 7.10 18.76 7.14
CA GLN A 264 7.20 20.23 7.08
C GLN A 264 7.62 20.75 5.68
N ASN A 265 8.41 19.98 4.94
CA ASN A 265 8.85 20.28 3.57
C ASN A 265 7.74 20.13 2.52
N CYS A 266 6.56 19.64 2.93
CA CYS A 266 5.39 19.42 2.09
C CYS A 266 4.31 20.49 2.25
N SER A 267 4.57 21.51 3.07
CA SER A 267 3.72 22.69 3.16
C SER A 267 3.81 23.53 1.87
N PRO A 268 2.67 23.99 1.30
CA PRO A 268 2.68 24.94 0.19
C PRO A 268 3.49 26.22 0.47
N SER A 269 3.61 26.60 1.75
CA SER A 269 4.35 27.80 2.19
C SER A 269 5.87 27.69 1.98
N THR A 270 6.44 26.48 2.02
CA THR A 270 7.89 26.27 1.88
C THR A 270 8.33 26.13 0.41
N ARG A 271 7.43 25.75 -0.51
CA ARG A 271 7.72 25.75 -1.96
C ARG A 271 7.67 27.13 -2.62
N SER A 272 7.15 28.15 -1.94
CA SER A 272 7.01 29.51 -2.47
C SER A 272 8.26 30.39 -2.30
N SER A 273 9.39 29.87 -1.82
CA SER A 273 10.65 30.63 -1.80
C SER A 273 11.37 30.52 -3.16
N ARG A 274 10.84 31.22 -4.18
CA ARG A 274 11.70 31.63 -5.32
C ARG A 274 12.88 32.41 -4.74
N PRO A 275 14.12 32.20 -5.21
CA PRO A 275 15.25 32.99 -4.75
C PRO A 275 14.95 34.47 -5.01
N LYS A 276 14.89 35.26 -3.93
CA LYS A 276 14.80 36.72 -4.05
C LYS A 276 16.05 37.16 -4.81
N LYS A 277 15.87 37.74 -6.00
CA LYS A 277 16.95 38.47 -6.69
C LYS A 277 17.60 39.41 -5.65
N PRO A 278 18.95 39.44 -5.55
CA PRO A 278 19.60 40.37 -4.64
C PRO A 278 19.18 41.78 -5.03
N ARG A 279 18.62 42.54 -4.07
CA ARG A 279 18.44 43.98 -4.24
C ARG A 279 19.84 44.61 -4.37
N PRO A 280 20.06 45.51 -5.33
CA PRO A 280 21.32 46.24 -5.38
C PRO A 280 21.48 47.05 -4.08
N SER A 281 22.63 46.90 -3.45
CA SER A 281 23.03 47.64 -2.25
C SER A 281 23.10 49.13 -2.56
N SER A 282 22.25 49.94 -1.93
CA SER A 282 22.45 51.38 -1.87
C SER A 282 23.56 51.68 -0.87
N SER A 283 24.74 52.07 -1.35
CA SER A 283 25.78 52.70 -0.53
C SER A 283 25.25 53.93 0.20
N PRO A 284 25.76 54.24 1.41
CA PRO A 284 25.50 55.49 2.08
C PRO A 284 26.59 56.55 1.79
N ALA A 285 26.19 57.80 2.03
CA ALA A 285 27.01 59.01 2.21
C ALA A 285 27.36 59.84 0.96
N ALA A 286 26.71 61.00 0.87
CA ALA A 286 27.39 62.24 0.49
C ALA A 286 26.84 63.38 1.36
N SER A 287 27.78 64.06 2.01
CA SER A 287 27.66 65.19 2.92
C SER A 287 27.10 66.45 2.28
N LYS A 288 26.53 67.32 3.13
CA LYS A 288 26.16 68.73 2.87
C LYS A 288 27.26 69.52 2.10
N PRO A 289 26.87 70.64 1.50
CA PRO A 289 27.39 71.90 2.04
C PRO A 289 26.32 72.97 2.27
N ALA A 290 26.72 73.95 3.08
CA ALA A 290 25.95 75.07 3.57
C ALA A 290 25.78 76.20 2.53
N ALA A 291 24.63 76.87 2.57
CA ALA A 291 24.43 78.32 2.57
C ALA A 291 22.92 78.59 2.77
#